data_AF-A0A0B6Y575-F1
#
_entry.id   AF-A0A0B6Y575-F1
#
_cell.length_a   1.000
_cell.length_b   1.000
_cell.length_c   1.000
_cell.angle_alpha   90.00
_cell.angle_beta   90.00
_cell.angle_gamma   90.00
#
_symmetry.space_group_name_H-M   'P 1'
#
loop_
_entity.id
_entity.type
_entity.pdbx_description
1 polymer ?
#
loop_
_entity_poly.entity_id
_entity_poly.type
_entity_poly.pdbx_seq_one_letter_code
_entity_poly.pdbx_strand_id
1 'polypeptide(L)' 'RRLARRIRHTQPPIGIVYIFFLGTSVHLTGIQQRVNNEAKLYGDIVQEDFEDSPKNLSLLSVSVLKWVNDY' A
#
# COMPACT_ATOMS: atom_id res chain seq x y z
N ARG A 1 7.52 -4.86 -1.49
CA ARG A 1 7.13 -3.96 -2.61
C ARG A 1 8.07 -4.04 -3.80
N ARG A 2 9.37 -3.71 -3.68
CA ARG A 2 10.35 -3.78 -4.81
C ARG A 2 10.45 -5.16 -5.50
N LEU A 3 10.40 -6.26 -4.74
CA LEU A 3 10.38 -7.63 -5.29
C LEU A 3 9.08 -7.95 -6.03
N ALA A 4 7.93 -7.61 -5.45
CA ALA A 4 6.62 -7.75 -6.12
C ALA A 4 6.57 -6.95 -7.44
N ARG A 5 7.23 -5.78 -7.50
CA ARG A 5 7.39 -4.99 -8.73
C ARG A 5 8.29 -5.65 -9.76
N ARG A 6 9.30 -6.43 -9.33
CA ARG A 6 10.21 -7.17 -10.23
C ARG A 6 9.50 -8.31 -10.97
N ILE A 7 8.48 -8.92 -10.35
CA ILE A 7 7.64 -9.96 -10.96
C ILE A 7 6.72 -9.39 -12.07
N ARG A 8 6.48 -8.06 -12.12
CA ARG A 8 5.71 -7.43 -13.21
C ARG A 8 6.34 -7.61 -14.59
N HIS A 9 7.67 -7.79 -14.67
CA HIS A 9 8.35 -8.01 -15.95
C HIS A 9 8.15 -9.43 -16.52
N THR A 10 7.52 -10.34 -15.76
CA THR A 10 7.11 -11.67 -16.21
C THR A 10 5.58 -11.72 -16.23
N GLN A 11 4.96 -11.31 -17.35
CA GLN A 11 3.50 -11.18 -17.47
C GLN A 11 2.77 -12.54 -17.53
N PRO A 12 1.72 -12.76 -16.71
CA PRO A 12 0.63 -13.67 -17.06
C PRO A 12 -0.38 -12.97 -18.01
N PRO A 13 -1.18 -13.73 -18.78
CA PRO A 13 -2.00 -13.24 -19.91
C PRO A 13 -3.25 -12.42 -19.53
N ILE A 14 -3.48 -12.16 -18.23
CA ILE A 14 -4.62 -11.41 -17.69
C ILE A 14 -4.07 -10.19 -16.94
N GLY A 15 -4.69 -9.02 -17.11
CA GLY A 15 -4.25 -7.78 -16.47
C GLY A 15 -4.37 -7.85 -14.94
N ILE A 16 -3.29 -8.23 -14.26
CA ILE A 16 -3.20 -8.22 -12.80
C ILE A 16 -2.65 -6.86 -12.34
N VAL A 17 -3.39 -6.17 -11.48
CA VAL A 17 -2.98 -4.93 -10.84
C VAL A 17 -2.60 -5.21 -9.38
N TYR A 18 -1.48 -4.66 -8.93
CA TYR A 18 -1.04 -4.75 -7.54
C TYR A 18 -1.22 -3.41 -6.85
N ILE A 19 -1.86 -3.41 -5.69
CA ILE A 19 -2.05 -2.24 -4.83
C ILE A 19 -1.48 -2.57 -3.45
N PHE A 20 -0.78 -1.62 -2.84
CA PHE A 20 -0.21 -1.74 -1.51
C PHE A 20 -1.00 -0.90 -0.51
N PHE A 21 -1.57 -1.55 0.50
CA PHE A 21 -2.32 -0.91 1.58
C PHE A 21 -1.44 -0.71 2.81
N LEU A 22 -1.54 0.46 3.44
CA LEU A 22 -0.69 0.86 4.57
C LEU A 22 -1.40 1.79 5.55
N GLY A 23 -0.96 1.78 6.80
CA GLY A 23 -1.20 2.86 7.76
C GLY A 23 -0.14 3.96 7.71
N THR A 24 -0.27 4.99 8.53
CA THR A 24 0.73 6.05 8.71
C THR A 24 1.83 5.61 9.67
N SER A 25 3.07 6.06 9.38
CA SER A 25 4.20 5.84 10.28
C SER A 25 4.41 7.09 11.14
N VAL A 26 3.88 7.07 12.37
CA VAL A 26 3.90 8.22 13.28
C VAL A 26 5.29 8.44 13.91
N HIS A 27 6.03 7.37 14.13
CA HIS A 27 7.29 7.40 14.90
C HIS A 27 8.55 7.61 14.05
N LEU A 28 8.46 7.47 12.73
CA LEU A 28 9.63 7.50 11.84
C LEU A 28 9.36 8.46 10.68
N THR A 29 9.56 9.76 10.93
CA THR A 29 9.31 10.86 9.97
C THR A 29 9.99 10.63 8.61
N GLY A 30 11.21 10.09 8.60
CA GLY A 30 11.92 9.75 7.37
C GLY A 30 11.26 8.61 6.56
N ILE A 31 10.51 7.72 7.21
CA ILE A 31 9.78 6.64 6.52
C ILE A 31 8.54 7.20 5.83
N GLN A 32 7.73 8.02 6.52
CA GLN A 32 6.52 8.57 5.91
C GLN A 32 6.84 9.44 4.69
N GLN A 33 7.91 10.23 4.73
CA GLN A 33 8.36 11.01 3.57
C GLN A 33 8.75 10.09 2.39
N ARG A 34 9.41 8.97 2.65
CA ARG A 34 9.78 7.99 1.62
C ARG A 34 8.55 7.29 1.03
N VAL A 35 7.55 6.97 1.86
CA VAL A 35 6.27 6.41 1.40
C VAL A 35 5.54 7.41 0.51
N ASN A 36 5.45 8.68 0.91
CA ASN A 36 4.84 9.72 0.09
C ASN A 36 5.54 9.88 -1.26
N ASN A 37 6.87 9.82 -1.29
CA ASN A 37 7.64 9.87 -2.54
C ASN A 37 7.43 8.61 -3.40
N GLU A 38 7.34 7.43 -2.78
CA GLU A 38 7.03 6.17 -3.48
C GLU A 38 5.62 6.20 -4.09
N ALA A 39 4.62 6.66 -3.34
CA ALA A 39 3.24 6.79 -3.77
C ALA A 39 3.12 7.74 -4.98
N LYS A 40 3.80 8.89 -4.93
CA LYS A 40 3.87 9.84 -6.05
C LYS A 40 4.53 9.23 -7.30
N LEU A 41 5.53 8.37 -7.13
CA LEU A 41 6.28 7.80 -8.23
C LEU A 41 5.55 6.63 -8.91
N TYR A 42 4.87 5.78 -8.14
CA TYR A 42 4.28 4.54 -8.66
C TYR A 42 2.75 4.51 -8.69
N GLY A 43 2.06 5.38 -7.93
CA GLY A 43 0.60 5.47 -7.93
C GLY A 43 -0.13 4.21 -7.43
N ASP A 44 0.57 3.29 -6.77
CA ASP A 44 0.06 1.97 -6.39
C ASP A 44 -0.07 1.79 -4.87
N ILE A 45 -0.15 2.90 -4.13
CA ILE A 45 -0.24 2.91 -2.66
C ILE A 45 -1.57 3.54 -2.24
N VAL A 46 -2.34 2.81 -1.44
CA VAL A 46 -3.49 3.32 -0.69
C VAL A 46 -3.05 3.40 0.78
N GLN A 47 -3.09 4.61 1.34
CA GLN A 47 -2.67 4.84 2.72
C GLN A 47 -3.83 5.43 3.53
N GLU A 48 -4.12 4.82 4.66
CA GLU A 48 -5.18 5.23 5.60
C GLU A 48 -4.56 5.85 6.86
N ASP A 49 -5.33 6.70 7.53
CA ASP A 49 -4.86 7.47 8.68
C ASP A 49 -5.02 6.71 10.00
N PHE A 50 -4.32 5.58 10.11
CA PHE A 50 -4.14 4.85 11.36
C PHE A 50 -2.69 4.45 11.52
N GLU A 51 -2.20 4.34 12.76
CA GLU A 51 -0.82 3.93 13.02
C GLU A 51 -0.57 2.50 12.52
N ASP A 52 0.44 2.34 11.65
CA ASP A 52 0.84 1.03 11.14
C ASP A 52 1.52 0.21 12.26
N SER A 53 0.71 -0.55 12.99
CA SER A 53 1.12 -1.39 14.11
C SER A 53 0.43 -2.75 14.05
N PRO A 54 1.01 -3.82 14.65
CA PRO A 54 0.40 -5.15 14.66
C PRO A 54 -1.01 -5.17 15.26
N LYS A 55 -1.31 -4.26 16.19
CA LYS A 55 -2.63 -4.13 16.82
C LYS A 55 -3.70 -3.63 15.84
N ASN A 56 -3.28 -2.91 14.79
CA ASN A 56 -4.16 -2.30 13.80
C ASN A 56 -4.27 -3.11 12.49
N LEU A 57 -3.78 -4.36 12.45
CA LEU A 57 -3.91 -5.22 11.26
C LEU A 57 -5.37 -5.48 10.85
N SER A 58 -6.30 -5.48 11.81
CA SER A 58 -7.72 -5.58 11.49
C SER A 58 -8.25 -4.31 10.81
N LEU A 59 -7.77 -3.12 11.20
CA LEU A 59 -8.10 -1.87 10.52
C LEU A 59 -7.60 -1.90 9.08
N LEU A 60 -6.38 -2.38 8.85
CA LEU A 60 -5.83 -2.57 7.50
C LEU A 60 -6.73 -3.47 6.63
N SER A 61 -7.28 -4.54 7.20
CA SER A 61 -8.18 -5.46 6.48
C SER A 61 -9.52 -4.77 6.14
N VAL A 62 -10.09 -3.99 7.07
CA VAL A 62 -11.30 -3.21 6.82
C VAL A 62 -11.06 -2.14 5.76
N SER A 63 -9.89 -1.50 5.76
CA SER A 63 -9.49 -0.52 4.74
C SER A 63 -9.44 -1.11 3.34
N VAL A 64 -8.95 -2.35 3.19
CA VAL A 64 -8.97 -3.05 1.91
C VAL A 64 -10.42 -3.25 1.44
N LEU A 65 -11.30 -3.73 2.32
CA LEU A 65 -12.71 -3.96 1.98
C LEU A 65 -13.43 -2.66 1.61
N LYS A 66 -13.19 -1.59 2.37
CA LYS A 66 -13.71 -0.25 2.08
C LYS A 66 -13.27 0.22 0.68
N TRP A 67 -11.97 0.12 0.38
CA TRP A 67 -11.45 0.56 -0.92
C TRP A 67 -12.06 -0.22 -2.09
N VAL A 68 -12.22 -1.53 -1.95
CA VAL A 68 -12.87 -2.39 -2.98
C VAL A 68 -14.36 -2.08 -3.13
N ASN A 69 -15.03 -1.61 -2.08
CA ASN A 69 -16.41 -1.18 -2.16
C ASN A 69 -16.56 0.20 -2.85
N ASP A 70 -15.62 1.10 -2.60
CA ASP A 70 -15.70 2.49 -3.05
C ASP A 70 -15.20 2.71 -4.49
N TYR A 71 -14.40 1.77 -5.04
CA TYR A 71 -13.75 1.87 -6.35
C TYR A 71 -13.82 0.55 -7.14
#